data_AF-A0A9P6RAD6-F1
#
_entry.id   AF-A0A9P6RAD6-F1
#
_cell.length_a   1.000
_cell.length_b   1.000
_cell.length_c   1.000
_cell.angle_alpha   90.00
_cell.angle_beta   90.00
_cell.angle_gamma   90.00
#
_symmetry.space_group_name_H-M   'P 1'
#
loop_
_entity.id
_entity.type
_entity.pdbx_description
1 polymer ?
#
loop_
_entity_poly.entity_id
_entity_poly.type
_entity_poly.pdbx_seq_one_letter_code
_entity_poly.pdbx_strand_id
1 'polypeptide(L)'
;MEPFCGLGVMAAAYGAHGLEKRVNNDAGKIKAWQSASNIQLIHAVALLAVSQSPALMARTSRYAAPLILAGTFMFSGSIYGLILDTNKTFSRTLKLGPMTPLGGLALMCGWFALLL
;
A
#
# COMPACT_ATOMS: atom_id res chain seq x y z
N MET A 1 7.25 1.58 -12.13
CA MET A 1 6.15 2.20 -11.34
C MET A 1 4.77 1.83 -11.90
N GLU A 2 4.64 1.66 -13.21
CA GLU A 2 3.41 1.17 -13.88
C GLU A 2 2.80 -0.11 -13.26
N PRO A 3 3.55 -1.18 -12.94
CA PRO A 3 2.95 -2.38 -12.33
C PRO A 3 2.36 -2.11 -10.95
N PHE A 4 2.93 -1.17 -10.19
CA PHE A 4 2.45 -0.81 -8.86
C PHE A 4 1.10 -0.09 -8.89
N CYS A 5 0.89 0.75 -9.90
CA CYS A 5 -0.40 1.41 -10.16
C CYS A 5 -1.47 0.37 -10.51
N GLY A 6 -1.15 -0.56 -11.42
CA GLY A 6 -2.05 -1.65 -11.82
C GLY A 6 -2.48 -2.52 -10.63
N LEU A 7 -1.54 -2.90 -9.76
CA LEU A 7 -1.85 -3.64 -8.54
C LEU A 7 -2.81 -2.90 -7.60
N GLY A 8 -2.68 -1.57 -7.49
CA GLY A 8 -3.58 -0.76 -6.68
C GLY A 8 -5.00 -0.76 -7.22
N VAL A 9 -5.16 -0.63 -8.55
CA VAL A 9 -6.46 -0.68 -9.23
C VAL A 9 -7.10 -2.06 -9.06
N MET A 10 -6.33 -3.14 -9.26
CA MET A 10 -6.80 -4.51 -9.05
C MET A 10 -7.26 -4.74 -7.61
N ALA A 11 -6.48 -4.28 -6.63
CA ALA A 11 -6.85 -4.40 -5.22
C ALA A 11 -8.12 -3.60 -4.89
N ALA A 12 -8.25 -2.37 -5.38
CA ALA A 12 -9.44 -1.55 -5.18
C ALA A 12 -10.70 -2.20 -5.80
N ALA A 13 -10.60 -2.66 -7.05
CA ALA A 13 -11.70 -3.35 -7.74
C ALA A 13 -12.10 -4.65 -7.02
N TYR A 14 -11.13 -5.44 -6.56
CA TYR A 14 -11.41 -6.63 -5.76
C TYR A 14 -12.09 -6.28 -4.43
N GLY A 15 -11.67 -5.21 -3.77
CA GLY A 15 -12.29 -4.71 -2.54
C GLY A 15 -13.76 -4.30 -2.73
N ALA A 16 -14.07 -3.66 -3.85
CA ALA A 16 -15.40 -3.14 -4.16
C ALA A 16 -16.39 -4.22 -4.62
N HIS A 17 -15.92 -5.28 -5.29
CA HIS A 17 -16.81 -6.23 -5.97
C HIS A 17 -16.63 -7.70 -5.56
N GLY A 18 -15.44 -8.08 -5.09
CA GLY A 18 -15.08 -9.49 -4.84
C GLY A 18 -14.91 -9.86 -3.37
N LEU A 19 -14.59 -8.89 -2.52
CA LEU A 19 -14.14 -9.15 -1.15
C LEU A 19 -15.26 -9.59 -0.21
N GLU A 20 -16.46 -9.03 -0.34
CA GLU A 20 -17.60 -9.25 0.58
C GLU A 20 -17.88 -10.74 0.83
N LYS A 21 -17.94 -11.54 -0.24
CA LYS A 21 -18.14 -12.99 -0.18
C LYS A 21 -17.00 -13.72 0.50
N ARG A 22 -15.76 -13.25 0.33
CA ARG A 22 -14.56 -13.86 0.92
C ARG A 22 -14.47 -13.65 2.42
N VAL A 23 -15.00 -12.53 2.93
CA VAL A 23 -14.93 -12.15 4.33
C VAL A 23 -16.27 -12.29 5.06
N ASN A 24 -17.25 -12.98 4.49
CA ASN A 24 -18.59 -13.18 5.06
C ASN A 24 -19.28 -11.86 5.47
N ASN A 25 -19.16 -10.82 4.64
CA ASN A 25 -19.69 -9.47 4.91
C ASN A 25 -19.15 -8.80 6.19
N ASP A 26 -17.97 -9.20 6.67
CA ASP A 26 -17.28 -8.51 7.77
C ASP A 26 -16.92 -7.07 7.37
N ALA A 27 -17.73 -6.12 7.86
CA ALA A 27 -17.59 -4.70 7.58
C ALA A 27 -16.24 -4.13 8.02
N GLY A 28 -15.63 -4.68 9.08
CA GLY A 28 -14.32 -4.25 9.55
C GLY A 28 -13.21 -4.59 8.56
N LYS A 29 -13.24 -5.83 8.03
CA LYS A 29 -12.29 -6.27 6.99
C LYS A 29 -12.50 -5.55 5.67
N ILE A 30 -13.75 -5.34 5.26
CA ILE A 30 -14.07 -4.58 4.04
C ILE A 30 -13.51 -3.16 4.15
N LYS A 31 -13.77 -2.47 5.26
CA LYS A 31 -13.26 -1.12 5.50
C LYS A 31 -11.72 -1.09 5.55
N ALA A 32 -11.09 -2.07 6.20
CA ALA A 32 -9.63 -2.15 6.27
C ALA A 32 -9.00 -2.34 4.87
N TRP A 33 -9.58 -3.20 4.03
CA TRP A 33 -9.14 -3.38 2.65
C TRP A 33 -9.30 -2.11 1.81
N GLN A 34 -10.44 -1.42 1.93
CA GLN A 34 -10.68 -0.16 1.23
C GLN A 34 -9.66 0.91 1.65
N SER A 35 -9.36 1.03 2.94
CA SER A 35 -8.30 1.93 3.41
C SER A 35 -6.93 1.57 2.84
N ALA A 36 -6.56 0.28 2.84
CA ALA A 36 -5.28 -0.18 2.28
C ALA A 36 -5.15 0.10 0.78
N SER A 37 -6.21 -0.18 0.01
CA SER A 37 -6.24 0.09 -1.44
C SER A 37 -6.23 1.58 -1.78
N ASN A 38 -6.94 2.40 -1.02
CA ASN A 38 -6.87 3.85 -1.17
C ASN A 38 -5.47 4.38 -0.88
N ILE A 39 -4.83 3.92 0.21
CA ILE A 39 -3.44 4.28 0.49
C ILE A 39 -2.53 3.84 -0.67
N GLN A 40 -2.67 2.62 -1.17
CA GLN A 40 -1.85 2.17 -2.30
C GLN A 40 -2.03 3.03 -3.56
N LEU A 41 -3.28 3.34 -3.92
CA LEU A 41 -3.59 4.15 -5.11
C LEU A 41 -3.04 5.58 -5.00
N ILE A 42 -3.22 6.23 -3.85
CA ILE A 42 -2.71 7.61 -3.63
C ILE A 42 -1.19 7.66 -3.84
N HIS A 43 -0.46 6.72 -3.23
CA HIS A 43 0.99 6.69 -3.35
C HIS A 43 1.46 6.25 -4.74
N ALA A 44 0.71 5.37 -5.40
CA ALA A 44 1.00 4.98 -6.78
C ALA A 44 0.87 6.16 -7.75
N VAL A 45 -0.19 6.96 -7.62
CA VAL A 45 -0.40 8.18 -8.40
C VAL A 45 0.68 9.22 -8.10
N ALA A 46 1.03 9.41 -6.82
CA ALA A 46 2.10 10.33 -6.43
C ALA A 46 3.45 9.95 -7.06
N LEU A 47 3.83 8.66 -7.00
CA LEU A 47 5.06 8.17 -7.63
C LEU A 47 5.03 8.27 -9.15
N LEU A 48 3.89 7.99 -9.77
CA LEU A 48 3.71 8.16 -11.21
C LEU A 48 3.92 9.62 -11.61
N ALA A 49 3.33 10.57 -10.89
CA ALA A 49 3.49 12.01 -11.14
C ALA A 49 4.95 12.46 -10.99
N VAL A 50 5.66 12.01 -9.95
CA VAL A 50 7.10 12.31 -9.78
C VAL A 50 7.92 11.73 -10.93
N SER A 51 7.62 10.50 -11.37
CA SER A 51 8.37 9.83 -12.43
C SER A 51 8.23 10.46 -13.81
N GLN A 52 7.09 11.11 -14.09
CA GLN A 52 6.81 11.76 -15.37
C GLN A 52 7.36 13.19 -15.43
N SER A 53 7.89 13.73 -14.33
CA SER A 53 8.43 15.07 -14.25
C SER A 53 9.93 15.04 -13.94
N PRO A 54 10.80 15.19 -14.96
CA PRO A 54 12.25 15.22 -14.77
C PRO A 54 12.70 16.30 -13.77
N ALA A 55 12.01 17.45 -13.76
CA ALA A 55 12.30 18.55 -12.85
C ALA A 55 12.00 18.21 -11.38
N LEU A 56 10.89 17.49 -11.11
CA LEU A 56 10.60 16.99 -9.77
C LEU A 56 11.61 15.92 -9.38
N MET A 57 11.87 14.95 -10.27
CA MET A 57 12.79 13.86 -10.01
C MET A 57 14.21 14.35 -9.66
N ALA A 58 14.68 15.43 -10.28
CA ALA A 58 15.97 16.04 -10.00
C ALA A 58 16.05 16.78 -8.65
N ARG A 59 14.89 17.20 -8.10
CA ARG A 59 14.81 17.95 -6.83
C ARG A 59 14.48 17.07 -5.63
N THR A 60 13.87 15.92 -5.86
CA THR A 60 13.49 15.00 -4.78
C THR A 60 14.65 14.10 -4.38
N SER A 61 14.81 13.85 -3.08
CA SER A 61 15.75 12.86 -2.56
C SER A 61 15.61 11.48 -3.23
N ARG A 62 16.76 10.85 -3.54
CA ARG A 62 16.83 9.47 -4.08
C ARG A 62 16.19 8.41 -3.18
N TYR A 63 15.94 8.73 -1.91
CA TYR A 63 15.32 7.83 -0.95
C TYR A 63 13.78 7.92 -0.94
N ALA A 64 13.20 8.96 -1.52
CA ALA A 64 11.76 9.21 -1.47
C ALA A 64 10.95 8.08 -2.14
N ALA A 65 11.24 7.77 -3.40
CA ALA A 65 10.52 6.75 -4.13
C ALA A 65 10.65 5.33 -3.52
N PRO A 66 11.86 4.86 -3.15
CA PRO A 66 12.01 3.57 -2.46
C PRO A 66 11.26 3.51 -1.12
N LEU A 67 11.30 4.56 -0.30
CA LEU A 67 10.60 4.60 1.00
C LEU A 67 9.09 4.54 0.82
N ILE A 68 8.54 5.31 -0.13
CA ILE A 68 7.11 5.31 -0.42
C ILE A 68 6.67 3.93 -0.94
N LEU A 69 7.44 3.34 -1.86
CA LEU A 69 7.10 2.05 -2.45
C LEU A 69 7.17 0.92 -1.43
N ALA A 70 8.27 0.84 -0.66
CA ALA A 70 8.44 -0.16 0.39
C ALA A 70 7.42 0.03 1.51
N GLY A 71 7.21 1.27 1.96
CA GLY A 71 6.24 1.62 2.99
C GLY A 71 4.81 1.24 2.58
N THR A 72 4.43 1.52 1.34
CA THR A 72 3.11 1.13 0.82
C THR A 72 2.94 -0.38 0.76
N PHE A 73 3.97 -1.11 0.32
CA PHE A 73 3.93 -2.57 0.25
C PHE A 73 3.81 -3.18 1.65
N MET A 74 4.59 -2.69 2.61
CA MET A 74 4.51 -3.14 4.01
C MET A 74 3.16 -2.79 4.65
N PHE A 75 2.64 -1.58 4.41
CA PHE A 75 1.37 -1.13 4.99
C PHE A 75 0.18 -1.84 4.33
N SER A 76 -0.03 -1.64 3.04
CA SER A 76 -1.21 -2.13 2.32
C SER A 76 -1.14 -3.64 2.10
N GLY A 77 0.04 -4.16 1.74
CA GLY A 77 0.26 -5.58 1.53
C GLY A 77 0.06 -6.41 2.81
N SER A 78 0.46 -5.90 3.98
CA SER A 78 0.20 -6.60 5.25
C SER A 78 -1.29 -6.69 5.55
N ILE A 79 -2.06 -5.62 5.31
CA ILE A 79 -3.51 -5.62 5.51
C ILE A 79 -4.19 -6.60 4.55
N TYR A 80 -3.83 -6.60 3.27
CA TYR A 80 -4.37 -7.58 2.31
C TYR A 80 -4.05 -9.02 2.74
N GLY A 81 -2.80 -9.27 3.14
CA GLY A 81 -2.36 -10.57 3.63
C GLY A 81 -3.17 -11.01 4.85
N LEU A 82 -3.35 -10.13 5.85
CA LEU A 82 -4.13 -10.40 7.05
C LEU A 82 -5.60 -10.74 6.74
N ILE A 83 -6.20 -10.06 5.77
CA ILE A 83 -7.60 -10.27 5.39
C ILE A 83 -7.78 -11.58 4.61
N LEU A 84 -6.83 -11.92 3.73
CA LEU A 84 -6.89 -13.13 2.92
C LEU A 84 -6.42 -14.39 3.66
N ASP A 85 -5.69 -14.23 4.77
CA ASP A 85 -5.14 -15.32 5.58
C ASP A 85 -6.21 -16.00 6.44
N THR A 86 -6.99 -16.89 5.82
CA THR A 86 -8.07 -17.65 6.47
C THR A 86 -7.56 -18.56 7.60
N ASN A 87 -6.33 -19.09 7.49
CA ASN A 87 -5.78 -20.10 8.41
C ASN A 87 -4.76 -19.53 9.42
N LYS A 88 -4.54 -18.21 9.43
CA LYS A 88 -3.52 -17.52 10.24
C LYS A 88 -2.09 -18.05 10.02
N THR A 89 -1.82 -18.62 8.85
CA THR A 89 -0.51 -19.21 8.52
C THR A 89 0.47 -18.09 8.20
N PHE A 90 0.08 -17.18 7.30
CA PHE A 90 0.94 -16.12 6.81
C PHE A 90 1.16 -15.03 7.87
N SER A 91 0.11 -14.70 8.63
CA SER A 91 0.14 -13.73 9.71
C SER A 91 1.08 -14.12 10.85
N ARG A 92 1.24 -15.43 11.16
CA ARG A 92 2.20 -15.89 12.19
C ARG A 92 3.62 -15.91 11.66
N THR A 93 3.83 -16.42 10.45
CA THR A 93 5.17 -16.60 9.89
C THR A 93 5.83 -15.27 9.52
N LEU A 94 5.08 -14.34 8.91
CA LEU A 94 5.63 -13.06 8.49
C LEU A 94 5.45 -11.93 9.50
N LYS A 95 4.82 -12.19 10.66
CA LYS A 95 4.52 -11.15 11.66
C LYS A 95 3.89 -9.91 11.00
N LEU A 96 2.83 -10.11 10.23
CA LEU A 96 2.21 -9.04 9.44
C LEU A 96 1.66 -7.88 10.28
N GLY A 97 1.28 -8.12 11.54
CA GLY A 97 0.77 -7.10 12.45
C GLY A 97 1.73 -5.91 12.65
N PRO A 98 2.98 -6.14 13.11
CA PRO A 98 3.95 -5.05 13.26
C PRO A 98 4.49 -4.48 11.93
N MET A 99 4.22 -5.09 10.77
CA MET A 99 4.64 -4.52 9.49
C MET A 99 3.83 -3.28 9.11
N THR A 100 2.56 -3.20 9.51
CA THR A 100 1.70 -2.04 9.21
C THR A 100 2.24 -0.72 9.82
N PRO A 101 2.55 -0.61 11.13
CA PRO A 101 3.11 0.62 11.68
C PRO A 101 4.49 0.97 11.10
N LEU A 102 5.34 -0.02 10.84
CA LEU A 102 6.64 0.21 10.18
C LEU A 102 6.48 0.74 8.75
N GLY A 103 5.51 0.20 8.00
CA GLY A 103 5.14 0.70 6.68
C GLY A 103 4.65 2.15 6.73
N GLY A 104 3.82 2.48 7.72
CA GLY A 104 3.35 3.85 7.95
C GLY A 104 4.50 4.83 8.24
N LEU A 105 5.47 4.44 9.07
CA LEU A 105 6.67 5.23 9.33
C LEU A 105 7.51 5.44 8.07
N ALA A 106 7.73 4.38 7.28
CA ALA A 106 8.44 4.48 6.01
C ALA A 106 7.73 5.41 5.02
N LEU A 107 6.39 5.37 4.96
CA LEU A 107 5.59 6.31 4.17
C LEU A 107 5.81 7.76 4.62
N MET A 108 5.73 8.04 5.91
CA MET A 108 5.98 9.39 6.44
C MET A 108 7.38 9.89 6.04
N CYS A 109 8.42 9.08 6.27
CA CYS A 109 9.79 9.44 5.87
C CYS A 109 9.92 9.65 4.36
N GLY A 110 9.26 8.81 3.55
CA GLY A 110 9.26 8.92 2.10
C GLY A 110 8.62 10.22 1.60
N TRP A 111 7.50 10.64 2.20
CA TRP A 111 6.87 11.92 1.90
C TRP A 111 7.74 13.11 2.31
N PHE A 112 8.36 13.06 3.49
CA PHE A 112 9.32 14.11 3.87
C PHE A 112 10.50 14.19 2.91
N ALA A 113 10.99 13.04 2.43
CA ALA A 113 12.06 12.97 1.45
C ALA A 113 11.66 13.53 0.06
N LEU A 114 10.37 13.65 -0.27
CA LEU A 114 9.94 14.37 -1.48
C LEU A 114 10.10 15.89 -1.36
N LEU A 115 10.18 16.42 -0.13
CA LEU A 115 10.32 17.85 0.15
C LEU A 115 11.79 18.29 0.31
N LEU A 116 12.72 17.33 0.34
CA LEU A 116 14.17 17.52 0.50
C LEU A 116 14.88 17.25 -0.82
#